data_AF-A0A8H4Y3H0-F1
#
_entry.id   AF-A0A8H4Y3H0-F1
#
_cell.length_a   1.000
_cell.length_b   1.000
_cell.length_c   1.000
_cell.angle_alpha   90.00
_cell.angle_beta   90.00
_cell.angle_gamma   90.00
#
_symmetry.space_group_name_H-M   'P 1'
#
loop_
_entity.id
_entity.type
_entity.pdbx_description
1 polymer ?
#
loop_
_entity_poly.entity_id
_entity_poly.type
_entity_poly.pdbx_seq_one_letter_code
_entity_poly.pdbx_strand_id
1 'polypeptide(L)'
;MCQFLELEFSCSSDNHPHRLRTRSICPCDNPLGCLAEEIAASESKAESETVIEDWEDGLFSIMKVDGVCGDCAQKKTKELEDKEKILGDIETNLVKMDQDLDRLSAENLAKSRRGIPTLSLPQLHDDRAEREHEPETICSSGWCKGLVAVSLDGRRGFFCQKHTCAAADWGCLLDKQTEWSTNPRKRSHIVTTTTITYSITLITIVDRLKASQDLLENRASFTTSILPFTIHVDPMVFQWPWIAELCRQISKELRQNIDWIGIKPPSSRPTKLLDYACGHGVASRALAPFMSTVRGIDISSSMVDKYNEMAQQAGYMAPKMLAVQGDLIDPKSTPSPELNSAEFSDFDVIVMCMALHHIEDHDNMILQLSKRLRQGGILVTVDWVAESESNCFRTNTDQLKDMASHTATRMGFKESDVRRMFERAGLKDWSWKWALTRSLVPREIGGEQQLFLARGRKP
;
A
#
# COMPACT_ATOMS: atom_id res chain seq x y z
N MET A 1 15.66 15.83 41.23
CA MET A 1 15.64 17.25 40.86
C MET A 1 14.75 17.39 39.64
N CYS A 2 13.94 18.45 39.55
CA CYS A 2 13.20 18.75 38.34
C CYS A 2 14.18 19.00 37.18
N GLN A 3 13.87 18.50 35.99
CA GLN A 3 14.68 18.69 34.78
C GLN A 3 13.81 19.26 33.67
N PHE A 4 14.43 20.08 32.81
CA PHE A 4 13.79 20.59 31.61
C PHE A 4 13.53 19.46 30.61
N LEU A 5 12.55 19.64 29.74
CA LEU A 5 12.16 18.61 28.77
C LEU A 5 12.84 18.86 27.42
N GLU A 6 13.53 17.83 26.94
CA GLU A 6 13.96 17.72 25.54
C GLU A 6 13.10 16.65 24.85
N LEU A 7 12.36 17.04 23.82
CA LEU A 7 11.46 16.15 23.08
C LEU A 7 12.23 15.47 21.94
N GLU A 8 12.24 14.15 21.89
CA GLU A 8 12.80 13.36 20.78
C GLU A 8 11.67 12.81 19.90
N PHE A 9 11.64 13.19 18.62
CA PHE A 9 10.55 12.87 17.71
C PHE A 9 10.72 11.51 17.03
N SER A 10 9.63 10.77 16.84
CA SER A 10 9.63 9.47 16.13
C SER A 10 10.09 9.54 14.66
N CYS A 11 10.16 10.72 14.04
CA CYS A 11 10.74 10.87 12.70
C CYS A 11 12.27 10.78 12.66
N SER A 12 12.93 10.71 13.82
CA SER A 12 14.38 10.61 13.91
C SER A 12 14.90 9.19 13.63
N SER A 13 16.19 9.08 13.29
CA SER A 13 16.89 7.79 13.19
C SER A 13 17.91 7.66 14.33
N ASP A 14 18.27 6.43 14.72
CA ASP A 14 19.17 6.17 15.86
C ASP A 14 20.54 6.89 15.74
N ASN A 15 20.98 7.20 14.52
CA ASN A 15 22.24 7.91 14.27
C ASN A 15 22.09 9.44 14.19
N HIS A 16 20.87 9.96 14.04
CA HIS A 16 20.57 11.39 13.91
C HIS A 16 19.25 11.70 14.65
N PRO A 17 19.30 11.86 15.98
CA PRO A 17 18.12 12.15 16.78
C PRO A 17 17.59 13.55 16.45
N HIS A 18 16.30 13.67 16.20
CA HIS A 18 15.64 14.96 16.00
C HIS A 18 15.05 15.37 17.35
N ARG A 19 15.64 16.38 17.97
CA ARG A 19 15.28 16.83 19.31
C ARG A 19 14.85 18.29 19.34
N LEU A 20 14.00 18.63 20.30
CA LEU A 20 13.58 19.99 20.58
C LEU A 20 13.63 20.26 22.08
N ARG A 21 14.47 21.21 22.49
CA ARG A 21 14.51 21.67 23.88
C ARG A 21 13.34 22.59 24.18
N THR A 22 12.75 22.43 25.35
CA THR A 22 11.60 23.22 25.80
C THR A 22 11.85 23.82 27.17
N ARG A 23 11.11 24.87 27.52
CA ARG A 23 11.09 25.45 28.88
C ARG A 23 10.22 24.66 29.86
N SER A 24 9.62 23.55 29.41
CA SER A 24 8.77 22.70 30.24
C SER A 24 9.59 21.82 31.16
N ILE A 25 9.02 21.48 32.31
CA ILE A 25 9.72 20.77 33.38
C ILE A 25 8.97 19.49 33.74
N CYS A 26 9.69 18.38 33.92
CA CYS A 26 9.13 17.16 34.53
C CYS A 26 9.12 17.33 36.06
N PRO A 27 7.96 17.22 36.75
CA PRO A 27 7.90 17.34 38.20
C PRO A 27 8.72 16.24 38.87
N CYS A 28 9.54 16.60 39.86
CA CYS A 28 10.23 15.63 40.70
C CYS A 28 9.45 15.36 42.00
N ASP A 29 9.67 14.18 42.59
CA ASP A 29 8.98 13.73 43.81
C ASP A 29 9.29 14.56 45.08
N ASN A 30 10.12 15.60 44.99
CA ASN A 30 10.51 16.46 46.11
C ASN A 30 10.30 17.96 45.79
N PRO A 31 9.16 18.57 46.22
CA PRO A 31 8.81 19.95 45.91
C PRO A 31 9.76 21.01 46.50
N LEU A 32 10.48 20.68 47.59
CA LEU A 32 11.33 21.64 48.31
C LEU A 32 12.77 21.73 47.77
N GLY A 33 13.16 20.86 46.84
CA GLY A 33 14.51 20.81 46.24
C GLY A 33 14.57 21.29 44.78
N CYS A 34 13.60 22.09 44.33
CA CYS A 34 13.45 22.46 42.92
C CYS A 34 14.23 23.74 42.57
N LEU A 35 15.48 23.60 42.11
CA LEU A 35 16.30 24.73 41.63
C LEU A 35 15.86 25.25 40.23
N ALA A 36 15.19 24.41 39.43
CA ALA A 36 14.82 24.73 38.05
C ALA A 36 13.71 25.81 37.95
N GLU A 37 12.76 25.85 38.90
CA GLU A 37 11.74 26.91 38.97
C GLU A 37 12.35 28.27 39.34
N GLU A 38 13.40 28.31 40.17
CA GLU A 38 14.13 29.55 40.51
C GLU A 38 14.92 30.10 39.32
N ILE A 39 15.57 29.24 38.53
CA ILE A 39 16.27 29.62 37.29
C ILE A 39 15.26 30.22 36.29
N ALA A 40 14.16 29.52 36.01
CA ALA A 40 13.12 29.99 35.10
C ALA A 40 12.44 31.30 35.56
N ALA A 41 12.23 31.49 36.87
CA ALA A 41 11.67 32.71 37.42
C ALA A 41 12.66 33.89 37.39
N SER A 42 13.97 33.64 37.57
CA SER A 42 15.01 34.67 37.57
C SER A 42 15.29 35.27 36.18
N GLU A 43 15.12 34.48 35.11
CA GLU A 43 15.33 34.90 33.72
C GLU A 43 14.18 35.78 33.17
N SER A 44 13.03 35.82 33.86
CA SER A 44 11.91 36.72 33.51
C SER A 44 12.19 38.22 33.76
N LYS A 45 13.34 38.57 34.36
CA LYS A 45 13.68 39.94 34.78
C LYS A 45 14.85 40.62 34.06
N ALA A 46 15.39 40.05 33.00
CA ALA A 46 16.36 40.75 32.15
C ALA A 46 16.16 40.36 30.68
N GLU A 47 15.90 41.34 29.82
CA GLU A 47 15.91 41.21 28.36
C GLU A 47 17.34 40.94 27.85
N SER A 48 17.86 39.75 28.11
CA SER A 48 18.90 39.14 27.30
C SER A 48 18.38 37.79 26.84
N GLU A 49 18.17 37.63 25.53
CA GLU A 49 17.78 36.37 24.90
C GLU A 49 18.85 35.32 25.13
N THR A 50 18.82 34.64 26.28
CA THR A 50 19.48 33.35 26.42
C THR A 50 18.63 32.33 25.65
N VAL A 51 19.19 31.81 24.56
CA VAL A 51 18.54 30.81 23.72
C VAL A 51 18.64 29.48 24.47
N ILE A 52 17.52 28.73 24.56
CA ILE A 52 17.43 27.44 25.28
C ILE A 52 18.50 26.43 24.78
N GLU A 53 19.00 26.63 23.56
CA GLU A 53 20.08 25.87 22.95
C GLU A 53 21.42 25.97 23.72
N ASP A 54 21.64 27.04 24.49
CA ASP A 54 22.90 27.27 25.23
C ASP A 54 22.94 26.61 26.62
N TRP A 55 21.86 25.97 27.06
CA TRP A 55 21.78 25.31 28.37
C TRP A 55 22.56 23.98 28.39
N GLU A 56 23.17 23.64 29.53
CA GLU A 56 23.94 22.40 29.68
C GLU A 56 23.06 21.14 29.57
N ASP A 57 23.57 20.11 28.87
CA ASP A 57 22.84 18.85 28.61
C ASP A 57 22.34 18.14 29.89
N GLY A 58 23.07 18.28 31.01
CA GLY A 58 22.70 17.68 32.30
C GLY A 58 21.42 18.22 32.95
N LEU A 59 20.89 19.34 32.42
CA LEU A 59 19.67 19.98 32.88
C LEU A 59 18.39 19.41 32.24
N PHE A 60 18.53 18.57 31.20
CA PHE A 60 17.40 18.04 30.43
C PHE A 60 17.14 16.56 30.66
N SER A 61 15.86 16.22 30.63
CA SER A 61 15.33 14.87 30.52
C SER A 61 14.76 14.66 29.12
N ILE A 62 15.21 13.59 28.44
CA ILE A 62 14.73 13.25 27.10
C ILE A 62 13.39 12.53 27.22
N MET A 63 12.37 13.08 26.57
CA MET A 63 11.04 12.49 26.43
C MET A 63 10.79 12.11 24.97
N LYS A 64 10.49 10.83 24.71
CA LYS A 64 10.14 10.36 23.37
C LYS A 64 8.69 10.69 23.04
N VAL A 65 8.46 11.30 21.89
CA VAL A 65 7.13 11.70 21.41
C VAL A 65 6.87 11.19 19.99
N ASP A 66 5.63 10.79 19.73
CA ASP A 66 5.19 10.43 18.39
C ASP A 66 4.97 11.70 17.56
N GLY A 67 5.50 11.75 16.33
CA GLY A 67 5.33 12.90 15.44
C GLY A 67 6.52 13.18 14.52
N VAL A 68 6.41 14.29 13.77
CA VAL A 68 7.43 14.76 12.83
C VAL A 68 7.93 16.13 13.29
N CYS A 69 9.25 16.34 13.34
CA CYS A 69 9.83 17.63 13.70
C CYS A 69 9.51 18.71 12.64
N GLY A 70 9.62 19.98 13.03
CA GLY A 70 9.29 21.13 12.17
C GLY A 70 9.98 21.11 10.81
N ASP A 71 11.28 20.80 10.77
CA ASP A 71 12.06 20.78 9.53
C ASP A 71 11.61 19.65 8.59
N CYS A 72 11.34 18.47 9.15
CA CYS A 72 10.82 17.34 8.38
C CYS A 72 9.41 17.62 7.85
N ALA A 73 8.59 18.35 8.61
CA ALA A 73 7.27 18.78 8.16
C ALA A 73 7.36 19.82 7.03
N GLN A 74 8.26 20.80 7.14
CA GLN A 74 8.51 21.82 6.10
C GLN A 74 9.04 21.19 4.82
N LYS A 75 10.02 20.28 4.92
CA LYS A 75 10.57 19.57 3.76
C LYS A 75 9.48 18.79 3.01
N LYS A 76 8.65 18.04 3.75
CA LYS A 76 7.51 17.32 3.16
C LYS A 76 6.48 18.26 2.53
N THR A 77 6.23 19.42 3.14
CA THR A 77 5.29 20.42 2.60
C THR A 77 5.81 20.96 1.26
N LYS A 78 7.08 21.32 1.19
CA LYS A 78 7.72 21.76 -0.05
C LYS A 78 7.70 20.69 -1.13
N GLU A 79 7.96 19.43 -0.78
CA GLU A 79 7.86 18.30 -1.72
C GLU A 79 6.44 18.11 -2.26
N LEU A 80 5.40 18.40 -1.46
CA LEU A 80 4.01 18.36 -1.90
C LEU A 80 3.68 19.55 -2.82
N GLU A 81 4.12 20.76 -2.49
CA GLU A 81 3.96 21.95 -3.32
C GLU A 81 4.66 21.80 -4.68
N ASP A 82 5.88 21.22 -4.69
CA ASP A 82 6.62 20.93 -5.92
C ASP A 82 5.88 19.89 -6.79
N LYS A 83 5.25 18.88 -6.17
CA LYS A 83 4.40 17.91 -6.88
C LYS A 83 3.14 18.56 -7.46
N GLU A 84 2.47 19.44 -6.71
CA GLU A 84 1.30 20.18 -7.20
C GLU A 84 1.66 21.10 -8.36
N LYS A 85 2.85 21.72 -8.33
CA LYS A 85 3.36 22.54 -9.43
C LYS A 85 3.60 21.71 -10.71
N ILE A 86 4.24 20.55 -10.58
CA ILE A 86 4.46 19.62 -11.72
C ILE A 86 3.12 19.19 -12.32
N LEU A 87 2.12 18.90 -11.48
CA LEU A 87 0.78 18.57 -11.94
C LEU A 87 0.16 19.73 -12.73
N GLY A 88 0.21 20.96 -12.21
CA GLY A 88 -0.30 22.15 -12.91
C GLY A 88 0.37 22.42 -14.27
N ASP A 89 1.67 22.18 -14.38
CA ASP A 89 2.40 22.27 -15.64
C ASP A 89 1.92 21.21 -16.66
N ILE A 90 1.63 20.00 -16.19
CA ILE A 90 1.04 18.94 -17.02
C ILE A 90 -0.37 19.35 -17.50
N GLU A 91 -1.20 19.98 -16.66
CA GLU A 91 -2.55 20.45 -17.04
C GLU A 91 -2.49 21.44 -18.18
N THR A 92 -1.59 22.40 -18.02
CA THR A 92 -1.41 23.48 -18.97
C THR A 92 -0.98 22.91 -20.33
N ASN A 93 -0.14 21.87 -20.33
CA ASN A 93 0.28 21.19 -21.54
C ASN A 93 -0.84 20.34 -22.16
N LEU A 94 -1.65 19.66 -21.35
CA LEU A 94 -2.80 18.89 -21.85
C LEU A 94 -3.89 19.78 -22.45
N VAL A 95 -4.20 20.91 -21.82
CA VAL A 95 -5.15 21.90 -22.36
C VAL A 95 -4.65 22.47 -23.69
N LYS A 96 -3.35 22.75 -23.81
CA LYS A 96 -2.76 23.18 -25.09
C LYS A 96 -2.89 22.10 -26.16
N MET A 97 -2.62 20.83 -25.82
CA MET A 97 -2.78 19.71 -26.75
C MET A 97 -4.23 19.54 -27.20
N ASP A 98 -5.22 19.66 -26.31
CA ASP A 98 -6.64 19.59 -26.66
C ASP A 98 -7.07 20.75 -27.59
N GLN A 99 -6.58 21.97 -27.31
CA GLN A 99 -6.82 23.13 -28.18
C GLN A 99 -6.19 22.97 -29.57
N ASP A 100 -5.00 22.38 -29.65
CA ASP A 100 -4.35 22.09 -30.93
C ASP A 100 -5.08 20.95 -31.69
N LEU A 101 -5.62 19.95 -30.97
CA LEU A 101 -6.48 18.92 -31.55
C LEU A 101 -7.81 19.51 -32.06
N ASP A 102 -8.43 20.42 -31.31
CA ASP A 102 -9.65 21.12 -31.71
C ASP A 102 -9.42 21.98 -32.95
N ARG A 103 -8.25 22.62 -33.10
CA ARG A 103 -7.86 23.33 -34.32
C ARG A 103 -7.75 22.39 -35.52
N LEU A 104 -7.09 21.24 -35.35
CA LEU A 104 -6.96 20.21 -36.38
C LEU A 104 -8.31 19.54 -36.75
N SER A 105 -9.23 19.45 -35.78
CA SER A 105 -10.58 18.90 -35.97
C SER A 105 -11.55 19.94 -36.56
N ALA A 106 -11.43 21.22 -36.20
CA ALA A 106 -12.25 22.31 -36.72
C ALA A 106 -11.99 22.59 -38.22
N GLU A 107 -10.76 22.37 -38.69
CA GLU A 107 -10.45 22.38 -40.13
C GLU A 107 -11.15 21.23 -40.89
N ASN A 108 -11.55 20.16 -40.20
CA ASN A 108 -12.15 18.95 -40.79
C ASN A 108 -13.67 18.76 -40.53
N LEU A 109 -14.30 19.55 -39.67
CA LEU A 109 -15.72 19.38 -39.26
C LEU A 109 -16.55 20.67 -39.40
N ALA A 110 -16.51 21.30 -40.58
CA ALA A 110 -17.60 22.14 -41.05
C ALA A 110 -18.76 21.28 -41.58
N LYS A 111 -19.35 20.38 -40.75
CA LYS A 111 -20.63 19.70 -41.05
C LYS A 111 -21.20 18.99 -39.81
N SER A 112 -22.38 19.48 -39.41
CA SER A 112 -23.39 18.86 -38.53
C SER A 112 -23.25 19.05 -37.01
N ARG A 113 -24.26 19.73 -36.44
CA ARG A 113 -24.44 20.09 -35.02
C ARG A 113 -25.56 19.27 -34.35
N ARG A 114 -25.49 19.26 -33.00
CA ARG A 114 -26.54 19.29 -31.94
C ARG A 114 -26.36 18.08 -31.01
N GLY A 115 -26.13 18.15 -29.70
CA GLY A 115 -26.35 19.17 -28.66
C GLY A 115 -27.42 18.65 -27.69
N ILE A 116 -27.15 18.53 -26.37
CA ILE A 116 -28.12 18.36 -25.25
C ILE A 116 -27.38 18.50 -23.88
N PRO A 117 -28.06 18.89 -22.78
CA PRO A 117 -27.54 19.77 -21.74
C PRO A 117 -27.28 19.15 -20.34
N THR A 118 -26.65 19.98 -19.50
CA THR A 118 -26.12 19.81 -18.14
C THR A 118 -27.18 19.67 -17.03
N LEU A 119 -26.87 18.92 -15.96
CA LEU A 119 -27.65 18.88 -14.71
C LEU A 119 -26.74 19.01 -13.47
N SER A 120 -27.23 19.71 -12.44
CA SER A 120 -26.54 20.18 -11.23
C SER A 120 -26.82 19.31 -9.98
N LEU A 121 -25.90 19.38 -9.00
CA LEU A 121 -25.88 18.64 -7.72
C LEU A 121 -26.44 19.47 -6.53
N PRO A 122 -27.11 18.84 -5.53
CA PRO A 122 -27.43 19.47 -4.25
C PRO A 122 -26.44 19.12 -3.11
N GLN A 123 -26.22 20.08 -2.20
CA GLN A 123 -25.44 20.00 -0.95
C GLN A 123 -26.25 19.39 0.20
N LEU A 124 -25.60 18.72 1.15
CA LEU A 124 -26.16 18.48 2.50
C LEU A 124 -25.11 18.45 3.63
N HIS A 125 -25.64 18.74 4.82
CA HIS A 125 -25.05 19.30 6.05
C HIS A 125 -24.35 18.32 7.01
N ASP A 126 -23.69 18.94 7.99
CA ASP A 126 -22.91 18.44 9.13
C ASP A 126 -23.78 18.20 10.37
N ASP A 127 -23.49 17.19 11.20
CA ASP A 127 -24.03 17.06 12.56
C ASP A 127 -23.02 16.37 13.50
N ARG A 128 -22.73 17.02 14.64
CA ARG A 128 -21.83 16.53 15.71
C ARG A 128 -22.59 16.56 17.03
N ALA A 129 -22.58 15.45 17.77
CA ALA A 129 -23.22 15.33 19.08
C ALA A 129 -22.20 15.52 20.23
N GLU A 130 -22.59 16.30 21.22
CA GLU A 130 -21.84 16.66 22.44
C GLU A 130 -21.86 15.53 23.49
N ARG A 131 -20.75 15.38 24.23
CA ARG A 131 -20.66 14.61 25.49
C ARG A 131 -19.79 15.38 26.48
N GLU A 132 -20.20 15.37 27.75
CA GLU A 132 -19.63 16.11 28.89
C GLU A 132 -18.10 15.94 29.03
N HIS A 133 -17.40 17.07 29.19
CA HIS A 133 -15.94 17.21 29.07
C HIS A 133 -15.32 17.64 30.41
N GLU A 134 -14.33 16.90 30.91
CA GLU A 134 -13.43 17.33 31.98
C GLU A 134 -12.15 17.93 31.35
N PRO A 135 -11.97 19.26 31.36
CA PRO A 135 -10.95 19.93 30.54
C PRO A 135 -9.52 19.74 31.04
N GLU A 136 -9.31 19.41 32.33
CA GLU A 136 -7.96 19.33 32.92
C GLU A 136 -7.24 17.99 32.72
N THR A 137 -7.96 16.94 32.30
CA THR A 137 -7.43 15.57 32.19
C THR A 137 -7.55 14.97 30.80
N ILE A 138 -8.25 15.65 29.89
CA ILE A 138 -8.53 15.16 28.53
C ILE A 138 -7.70 15.96 27.52
N CYS A 139 -6.86 15.28 26.73
CA CYS A 139 -6.16 15.90 25.59
C CYS A 139 -7.20 16.50 24.63
N SER A 140 -6.83 17.58 23.93
CA SER A 140 -7.65 18.18 22.88
C SER A 140 -8.12 17.19 21.79
N SER A 141 -7.36 16.12 21.53
CA SER A 141 -7.70 15.01 20.63
C SER A 141 -8.59 13.91 21.27
N GLY A 142 -8.97 14.04 22.54
CA GLY A 142 -9.79 13.08 23.29
C GLY A 142 -9.02 12.22 24.30
N TRP A 143 -9.61 11.09 24.72
CA TRP A 143 -9.01 10.19 25.71
C TRP A 143 -7.70 9.56 25.21
N CYS A 144 -6.58 9.90 25.86
CA CYS A 144 -5.23 9.41 25.56
C CYS A 144 -4.63 8.71 26.80
N LYS A 145 -4.02 7.53 26.63
CA LYS A 145 -3.35 6.78 27.72
C LYS A 145 -1.88 7.17 27.96
N GLY A 146 -1.32 8.06 27.13
CA GLY A 146 0.08 8.46 27.17
C GLY A 146 0.29 9.85 27.79
N LEU A 147 -0.41 10.14 28.89
CA LEU A 147 -0.35 11.44 29.56
C LEU A 147 0.84 11.48 30.53
N VAL A 148 1.60 12.58 30.49
CA VAL A 148 2.72 12.88 31.38
C VAL A 148 2.45 14.22 32.07
N ALA A 149 2.68 14.29 33.38
CA ALA A 149 2.57 15.54 34.12
C ALA A 149 3.76 16.44 33.76
N VAL A 150 3.47 17.70 33.44
CA VAL A 150 4.49 18.71 33.07
C VAL A 150 4.17 20.04 33.76
N SER A 151 5.20 20.85 34.00
CA SER A 151 5.05 22.22 34.48
C SER A 151 5.61 23.20 33.45
N LEU A 152 4.88 24.26 33.13
CA LEU A 152 5.30 25.34 32.24
C LEU A 152 4.90 26.68 32.87
N ASP A 153 5.86 27.60 32.99
CA ASP A 153 5.65 28.94 33.57
C ASP A 153 4.93 28.93 34.94
N GLY A 154 5.30 27.96 35.79
CA GLY A 154 4.74 27.80 37.14
C GLY A 154 3.33 27.17 37.20
N ARG A 155 2.77 26.76 36.06
CA ARG A 155 1.49 26.04 35.99
C ARG A 155 1.76 24.55 35.75
N ARG A 156 1.09 23.64 36.50
CA ARG A 156 1.12 22.17 36.29
C ARG A 156 -0.07 21.60 35.49
N GLY A 157 0.20 20.80 34.46
CA GLY A 157 -0.82 20.16 33.61
C GLY A 157 -0.37 18.81 33.03
N PHE A 158 -1.19 18.22 32.14
CA PHE A 158 -0.88 16.95 31.47
C PHE A 158 -0.60 17.13 29.97
N PHE A 159 0.44 16.46 29.48
CA PHE A 159 0.85 16.41 28.07
C PHE A 159 0.74 14.98 27.52
N CYS A 160 0.10 14.78 26.36
CA CYS A 160 0.00 13.47 25.72
C CYS A 160 1.17 13.26 24.75
N GLN A 161 2.03 12.30 25.06
CA GLN A 161 3.22 11.96 24.25
C GLN A 161 2.90 11.42 22.85
N LYS A 162 1.66 10.93 22.65
CA LYS A 162 1.21 10.32 21.38
C LYS A 162 0.65 11.31 20.38
N HIS A 163 -0.08 12.29 20.89
CA HIS A 163 -0.80 13.28 20.09
C HIS A 163 -0.13 14.65 20.16
N THR A 164 0.98 14.73 20.91
CA THR A 164 1.81 15.94 21.06
C THR A 164 0.99 17.20 21.42
N CYS A 165 -0.10 16.97 22.16
CA CYS A 165 -1.09 17.94 22.66
C CYS A 165 -1.01 18.02 24.20
N ALA A 166 -1.42 19.16 24.77
CA ALA A 166 -1.77 19.24 26.19
C ALA A 166 -3.28 19.10 26.42
N ALA A 167 -3.69 19.11 27.69
CA ALA A 167 -5.08 19.37 28.08
C ALA A 167 -5.64 20.60 27.34
N ALA A 168 -6.95 20.60 27.03
CA ALA A 168 -7.54 21.52 26.06
C ALA A 168 -7.25 23.02 26.31
N ASP A 169 -7.10 23.41 27.58
CA ASP A 169 -6.89 24.81 28.00
C ASP A 169 -5.41 25.22 28.17
N TRP A 170 -4.47 24.31 27.94
CA TRP A 170 -3.04 24.49 28.26
C TRP A 170 -2.14 24.91 27.08
N GLY A 171 -2.65 24.84 25.85
CA GLY A 171 -1.84 25.05 24.64
C GLY A 171 -0.84 23.90 24.37
N CYS A 172 -0.38 23.75 23.13
CA CYS A 172 0.58 22.69 22.78
C CYS A 172 2.02 23.14 23.08
N LEU A 173 2.87 22.23 23.56
CA LEU A 173 4.31 22.47 23.78
C LEU A 173 5.11 22.82 22.50
N LEU A 174 4.49 22.72 21.33
CA LEU A 174 5.15 22.79 20.04
C LEU A 174 4.79 24.05 19.23
N ASP A 175 3.94 24.95 19.74
CA ASP A 175 3.35 26.14 19.07
C ASP A 175 2.71 25.90 17.69
N LYS A 176 2.91 24.73 17.11
CA LYS A 176 2.43 24.23 15.83
C LYS A 176 1.76 22.89 16.12
N GLN A 177 0.56 22.71 15.58
CA GLN A 177 -0.06 21.39 15.54
C GLN A 177 0.87 20.45 14.78
N THR A 178 1.46 19.49 15.49
CA THR A 178 2.13 18.33 14.89
C THR A 178 1.15 17.22 14.54
N GLU A 179 -0.11 17.36 14.97
CA GLU A 179 -1.23 16.64 14.37
C GLU A 179 -1.59 17.27 13.03
N TRP A 180 -1.43 16.46 11.98
CA TRP A 180 -2.12 16.65 10.72
C TRP A 180 -3.61 16.79 11.02
N SER A 181 -4.20 17.97 10.78
CA SER A 181 -5.65 18.11 10.76
C SER A 181 -6.19 17.12 9.73
N THR A 182 -6.75 16.02 10.21
CA THR A 182 -7.59 15.09 9.46
C THR A 182 -8.94 15.75 9.20
N ASN A 183 -8.94 16.98 8.66
CA ASN A 183 -10.13 17.50 8.01
C ASN A 183 -10.05 17.10 6.53
N PRO A 184 -10.51 15.87 6.18
CA PRO A 184 -10.47 15.37 4.82
C PRO A 184 -11.23 16.30 3.88
N ARG A 185 -12.23 17.05 4.37
CA ARG A 185 -13.14 17.83 3.53
C ARG A 185 -12.43 18.94 2.73
N LYS A 186 -11.39 19.62 3.24
CA LYS A 186 -10.75 20.72 2.48
C LYS A 186 -9.65 20.25 1.51
N ARG A 187 -8.86 19.23 1.86
CA ARG A 187 -7.81 18.69 0.98
C ARG A 187 -8.36 17.73 -0.08
N SER A 188 -9.40 16.95 0.24
CA SER A 188 -10.05 16.08 -0.74
C SER A 188 -10.73 16.90 -1.83
N HIS A 189 -11.46 17.98 -1.50
CA HIS A 189 -12.16 18.71 -2.56
C HIS A 189 -11.21 19.38 -3.55
N ILE A 190 -10.03 19.87 -3.15
CA ILE A 190 -9.08 20.47 -4.11
C ILE A 190 -8.38 19.37 -4.92
N VAL A 191 -7.77 18.37 -4.27
CA VAL A 191 -7.04 17.31 -4.96
C VAL A 191 -7.97 16.44 -5.81
N THR A 192 -9.14 16.07 -5.31
CA THR A 192 -10.11 15.25 -6.05
C THR A 192 -10.72 16.01 -7.22
N THR A 193 -11.02 17.31 -7.10
CA THR A 193 -11.52 18.10 -8.25
C THR A 193 -10.43 18.24 -9.31
N THR A 194 -9.20 18.55 -8.90
CA THR A 194 -8.03 18.66 -9.78
C THR A 194 -7.75 17.32 -10.49
N THR A 195 -7.65 16.19 -9.78
CA THR A 195 -7.47 14.84 -10.37
C THR A 195 -8.61 14.43 -11.30
N ILE A 196 -9.87 14.69 -10.94
CA ILE A 196 -11.03 14.39 -11.81
C ILE A 196 -10.94 15.21 -13.11
N THR A 197 -10.58 16.48 -13.02
CA THR A 197 -10.46 17.36 -14.20
C THR A 197 -9.34 16.88 -15.13
N TYR A 198 -8.19 16.43 -14.59
CA TYR A 198 -7.12 15.78 -15.36
C TYR A 198 -7.59 14.50 -16.05
N SER A 199 -8.23 13.58 -15.31
CA SER A 199 -8.68 12.29 -15.84
C SER A 199 -9.70 12.50 -16.96
N ILE A 200 -10.66 13.41 -16.79
CA ILE A 200 -11.64 13.74 -17.82
C ILE A 200 -10.94 14.30 -19.05
N THR A 201 -10.05 15.29 -18.88
CA THR A 201 -9.32 15.92 -20.00
C THR A 201 -8.48 14.90 -20.77
N LEU A 202 -7.75 14.04 -20.05
CA LEU A 202 -6.91 12.98 -20.64
C LEU A 202 -7.76 11.94 -21.38
N ILE A 203 -8.90 11.51 -20.79
CA ILE A 203 -9.84 10.59 -21.42
C ILE A 203 -10.39 11.21 -22.72
N THR A 204 -10.82 12.47 -22.71
CA THR A 204 -11.29 13.14 -23.94
C THR A 204 -10.20 13.24 -25.01
N ILE A 205 -8.94 13.53 -24.63
CA ILE A 205 -7.82 13.57 -25.59
C ILE A 205 -7.54 12.17 -26.15
N VAL A 206 -7.52 11.13 -25.30
CA VAL A 206 -7.29 9.73 -25.72
C VAL A 206 -8.41 9.21 -26.61
N ASP A 207 -9.67 9.50 -26.28
CA ASP A 207 -10.82 9.10 -27.10
C ASP A 207 -10.84 9.85 -28.44
N ARG A 208 -10.43 11.11 -28.48
CA ARG A 208 -10.25 11.87 -29.73
C ARG A 208 -9.09 11.35 -30.56
N LEU A 209 -7.97 10.99 -29.93
CA LEU A 209 -6.82 10.35 -30.60
C LEU A 209 -7.22 8.99 -31.17
N LYS A 210 -7.95 8.16 -30.41
CA LYS A 210 -8.50 6.87 -30.89
C LYS A 210 -9.47 7.06 -32.05
N ALA A 211 -10.40 8.01 -31.95
CA ALA A 211 -11.33 8.31 -33.05
C ALA A 211 -10.58 8.80 -34.31
N SER A 212 -9.49 9.57 -34.15
CA SER A 212 -8.63 9.98 -35.26
C SER A 212 -7.78 8.83 -35.83
N GLN A 213 -7.37 7.88 -34.97
CA GLN A 213 -6.64 6.68 -35.34
C GLN A 213 -7.55 5.68 -36.08
N ASP A 214 -8.79 5.47 -35.64
CA ASP A 214 -9.80 4.65 -36.32
C ASP A 214 -10.18 5.21 -37.71
N LEU A 215 -10.11 6.54 -37.89
CA LEU A 215 -10.27 7.20 -39.19
C LEU A 215 -9.05 7.03 -40.12
N LEU A 216 -7.84 6.90 -39.55
CA LEU A 216 -6.59 6.66 -40.30
C LEU A 216 -6.40 5.16 -40.61
N GLU A 217 -6.79 4.26 -39.71
CA GLU A 217 -6.68 2.79 -39.85
C GLU A 217 -7.66 2.23 -40.89
N ASN A 218 -8.79 2.91 -41.14
CA ASN A 218 -9.69 2.59 -42.27
C ASN A 218 -9.12 2.92 -43.66
N ARG A 219 -7.89 3.45 -43.76
CA ARG A 219 -7.30 3.85 -45.05
C ARG A 219 -5.87 3.37 -45.34
N ALA A 220 -5.20 2.64 -44.45
CA ALA A 220 -3.94 1.99 -44.81
C ALA A 220 -3.56 0.85 -43.86
N SER A 221 -3.26 -0.33 -44.42
CA SER A 221 -2.46 -1.35 -43.74
C SER A 221 -1.09 -0.79 -43.39
N PHE A 222 -0.80 -0.56 -42.11
CA PHE A 222 0.56 -0.58 -41.58
C PHE A 222 0.57 -1.05 -40.12
N THR A 223 1.45 -2.01 -39.86
CA THR A 223 1.75 -2.59 -38.55
C THR A 223 2.44 -1.58 -37.65
N THR A 224 1.92 -1.33 -36.45
CA THR A 224 2.71 -0.74 -35.36
C THR A 224 2.35 -1.36 -34.01
N SER A 225 3.39 -1.88 -33.37
CA SER A 225 3.44 -2.48 -32.04
C SER A 225 3.05 -1.46 -30.96
N ILE A 226 1.96 -1.72 -30.24
CA ILE A 226 1.65 -1.06 -28.97
C ILE A 226 2.26 -1.93 -27.85
N LEU A 227 3.28 -1.42 -27.17
CA LEU A 227 3.83 -2.06 -25.97
C LEU A 227 2.82 -1.90 -24.80
N PRO A 228 2.51 -2.97 -24.04
CA PRO A 228 1.59 -2.86 -22.91
C PRO A 228 2.26 -2.11 -21.75
N PHE A 229 1.52 -1.16 -21.17
CA PHE A 229 1.90 -0.37 -20.00
C PHE A 229 1.91 -1.32 -18.77
N THR A 230 3.08 -1.78 -18.34
CA THR A 230 3.23 -2.57 -17.11
C THR A 230 2.98 -1.69 -15.90
N ILE A 231 1.88 -1.92 -15.18
CA ILE A 231 1.60 -1.23 -13.93
C ILE A 231 2.51 -1.80 -12.85
N HIS A 232 3.49 -1.01 -12.45
CA HIS A 232 4.42 -1.36 -11.38
C HIS A 232 3.70 -1.30 -10.02
N VAL A 233 3.47 -2.45 -9.40
CA VAL A 233 3.05 -2.53 -7.99
C VAL A 233 4.28 -2.22 -7.13
N ASP A 234 4.20 -1.16 -6.31
CA ASP A 234 5.29 -0.77 -5.42
C ASP A 234 5.44 -1.80 -4.26
N PRO A 235 6.66 -2.34 -4.00
CA PRO A 235 6.91 -3.23 -2.85
C PRO A 235 6.45 -2.68 -1.50
N MET A 236 6.28 -1.37 -1.34
CA MET A 236 5.75 -0.75 -0.13
C MET A 236 4.32 -1.20 0.23
N VAL A 237 3.55 -1.74 -0.74
CA VAL A 237 2.21 -2.29 -0.49
C VAL A 237 2.22 -3.38 0.61
N PHE A 238 3.32 -4.13 0.74
CA PHE A 238 3.45 -5.18 1.77
C PHE A 238 3.64 -4.64 3.19
N GLN A 239 3.87 -3.34 3.36
CA GLN A 239 3.94 -2.67 4.66
C GLN A 239 2.55 -2.26 5.17
N TRP A 240 1.51 -2.30 4.33
CA TRP A 240 0.17 -1.94 4.75
C TRP A 240 -0.36 -2.98 5.75
N PRO A 241 -0.90 -2.56 6.91
CA PRO A 241 -1.27 -3.50 7.97
C PRO A 241 -2.21 -4.62 7.53
N TRP A 242 -3.18 -4.31 6.67
CA TRP A 242 -4.13 -5.31 6.17
C TRP A 242 -3.50 -6.28 5.17
N ILE A 243 -2.54 -5.83 4.35
CA ILE A 243 -1.77 -6.71 3.44
C ILE A 243 -0.86 -7.62 4.26
N ALA A 244 -0.18 -7.09 5.27
CA ALA A 244 0.66 -7.89 6.16
C ALA A 244 -0.15 -8.98 6.88
N GLU A 245 -1.35 -8.65 7.36
CA GLU A 245 -2.27 -9.61 7.97
C GLU A 245 -2.78 -10.66 6.96
N LEU A 246 -3.11 -10.24 5.74
CA LEU A 246 -3.47 -11.15 4.65
C LEU A 246 -2.31 -12.13 4.33
N CYS A 247 -1.08 -11.63 4.25
CA CYS A 247 0.11 -12.46 4.04
C CYS A 247 0.30 -13.48 5.17
N ARG A 248 0.05 -13.08 6.43
CA ARG A 248 0.09 -13.96 7.60
C ARG A 248 -0.99 -15.03 7.54
N GLN A 249 -2.21 -14.65 7.14
CA GLN A 249 -3.33 -15.57 6.95
C GLN A 249 -3.00 -16.61 5.87
N ILE A 250 -2.58 -16.18 4.69
CA ILE A 250 -2.18 -17.06 3.57
C ILE A 250 -1.07 -18.03 4.01
N SER A 251 -0.04 -17.52 4.69
CA SER A 251 1.06 -18.35 5.19
C SER A 251 0.56 -19.43 6.15
N LYS A 252 -0.39 -19.09 7.03
CA LYS A 252 -1.00 -20.03 7.97
C LYS A 252 -1.84 -21.08 7.22
N GLU A 253 -2.68 -20.65 6.29
CA GLU A 253 -3.53 -21.55 5.49
C GLU A 253 -2.69 -22.55 4.69
N LEU A 254 -1.63 -22.11 4.01
CA LEU A 254 -0.75 -23.00 3.25
C LEU A 254 -0.08 -24.06 4.16
N ARG A 255 0.44 -23.64 5.32
CA ARG A 255 1.12 -24.55 6.27
C ARG A 255 0.17 -25.54 6.93
N GLN A 256 -1.04 -25.11 7.28
CA GLN A 256 -2.05 -25.99 7.90
C GLN A 256 -2.61 -27.02 6.93
N ASN A 257 -2.38 -26.84 5.63
CA ASN A 257 -2.99 -27.63 4.58
C ASN A 257 -1.95 -28.37 3.71
N ILE A 258 -0.72 -28.55 4.18
CA ILE A 258 0.35 -29.29 3.47
C ILE A 258 -0.12 -30.67 2.98
N ASP A 259 -0.73 -31.46 3.85
CA ASP A 259 -1.24 -32.79 3.49
C ASP A 259 -2.35 -32.71 2.45
N TRP A 260 -3.25 -31.74 2.59
CA TRP A 260 -4.31 -31.50 1.62
C TRP A 260 -3.75 -31.04 0.27
N ILE A 261 -2.72 -30.20 0.25
CA ILE A 261 -2.01 -29.81 -0.98
C ILE A 261 -1.42 -31.05 -1.65
N GLY A 262 -1.02 -32.06 -0.88
CA GLY A 262 -0.37 -33.27 -1.36
C GLY A 262 1.15 -33.20 -1.29
N ILE A 263 1.69 -32.28 -0.49
CA ILE A 263 3.13 -32.18 -0.21
C ILE A 263 3.47 -33.30 0.77
N LYS A 264 4.27 -34.27 0.31
CA LYS A 264 4.67 -35.41 1.13
C LYS A 264 6.05 -35.17 1.75
N PRO A 265 6.34 -35.77 2.92
CA PRO A 265 7.68 -35.80 3.50
C PRO A 265 8.71 -36.34 2.50
N PRO A 266 10.02 -36.16 2.77
CA PRO A 266 11.09 -36.38 1.79
C PRO A 266 10.90 -37.70 1.03
N SER A 267 10.60 -37.57 -0.26
CA SER A 267 10.65 -38.68 -1.19
C SER A 267 12.10 -39.14 -1.35
N SER A 268 12.33 -40.27 -2.01
CA SER A 268 13.68 -40.73 -2.39
C SER A 268 14.47 -39.74 -3.28
N ARG A 269 13.89 -38.59 -3.63
CA ARG A 269 14.51 -37.53 -4.42
C ARG A 269 14.20 -36.12 -3.89
N PRO A 270 15.02 -35.11 -4.26
CA PRO A 270 14.74 -33.70 -3.99
C PRO A 270 13.43 -33.22 -4.64
N THR A 271 12.70 -32.33 -3.96
CA THR A 271 11.43 -31.74 -4.42
C THR A 271 11.58 -30.27 -4.84
N LYS A 272 10.87 -29.86 -5.90
CA LYS A 272 10.91 -28.49 -6.44
C LYS A 272 9.56 -27.77 -6.34
N LEU A 273 9.56 -26.54 -5.85
CA LEU A 273 8.43 -25.61 -5.86
C LEU A 273 8.69 -24.45 -6.83
N LEU A 274 7.67 -24.09 -7.63
CA LEU A 274 7.58 -22.80 -8.31
C LEU A 274 6.50 -21.94 -7.65
N ASP A 275 6.81 -20.69 -7.36
CA ASP A 275 5.86 -19.63 -7.03
C ASP A 275 5.81 -18.67 -8.24
N TYR A 276 4.70 -18.67 -8.98
CA TYR A 276 4.53 -17.84 -10.17
C TYR A 276 3.72 -16.59 -9.82
N ALA A 277 4.16 -15.43 -10.34
CA ALA A 277 3.76 -14.11 -9.86
C ALA A 277 4.00 -14.02 -8.34
N CYS A 278 5.25 -14.31 -7.95
CA CYS A 278 5.58 -14.59 -6.56
C CYS A 278 5.52 -13.36 -5.63
N GLY A 279 5.45 -12.14 -6.19
CA GLY A 279 5.57 -10.90 -5.43
C GLY A 279 6.80 -10.94 -4.52
N HIS A 280 6.65 -10.50 -3.28
CA HIS A 280 7.71 -10.62 -2.28
C HIS A 280 7.87 -12.02 -1.64
N GLY A 281 7.19 -13.07 -2.11
CA GLY A 281 7.48 -14.48 -1.75
C GLY A 281 6.76 -15.06 -0.53
N VAL A 282 5.50 -14.66 -0.27
CA VAL A 282 4.70 -15.19 0.86
C VAL A 282 4.53 -16.70 0.78
N ALA A 283 4.03 -17.21 -0.35
CA ALA A 283 3.74 -18.62 -0.54
C ALA A 283 5.03 -19.45 -0.53
N SER A 284 6.07 -18.97 -1.23
CA SER A 284 7.41 -19.56 -1.15
C SER A 284 7.93 -19.72 0.27
N ARG A 285 7.92 -18.66 1.11
CA ARG A 285 8.40 -18.76 2.50
C ARG A 285 7.53 -19.66 3.37
N ALA A 286 6.22 -19.75 3.08
CA ALA A 286 5.32 -20.64 3.81
C ALA A 286 5.63 -22.12 3.54
N LEU A 287 5.98 -22.45 2.29
CA LEU A 287 6.18 -23.83 1.81
C LEU A 287 7.65 -24.29 1.76
N ALA A 288 8.61 -23.36 1.81
CA ALA A 288 10.05 -23.64 1.76
C ALA A 288 10.56 -24.71 2.76
N PRO A 289 10.01 -24.82 4.00
CA PRO A 289 10.41 -25.89 4.92
C PRO A 289 10.14 -27.31 4.41
N PHE A 290 9.21 -27.49 3.45
CA PHE A 290 8.77 -28.79 2.94
C PHE A 290 9.32 -29.13 1.55
N MET A 291 10.13 -28.24 0.97
CA MET A 291 10.63 -28.34 -0.40
C MET A 291 12.15 -28.42 -0.40
N SER A 292 12.79 -29.13 -1.32
CA SER A 292 14.26 -29.06 -1.45
C SER A 292 14.71 -27.76 -2.09
N THR A 293 13.98 -27.31 -3.10
CA THR A 293 14.30 -26.11 -3.90
C THR A 293 13.03 -25.31 -4.18
N VAL A 294 13.10 -23.99 -4.04
CA VAL A 294 12.01 -23.05 -4.29
C VAL A 294 12.46 -22.01 -5.31
N ARG A 295 11.67 -21.83 -6.37
CA ARG A 295 11.90 -20.82 -7.40
C ARG A 295 10.72 -19.88 -7.48
N GLY A 296 10.99 -18.59 -7.59
CA GLY A 296 10.00 -17.56 -7.88
C GLY A 296 10.14 -17.08 -9.31
N ILE A 297 9.02 -16.74 -9.95
CA ILE A 297 8.99 -15.94 -11.19
C ILE A 297 8.04 -14.78 -10.94
N ASP A 298 8.50 -13.56 -11.23
CA ASP A 298 7.64 -12.38 -11.25
C ASP A 298 7.99 -11.52 -12.46
N ILE A 299 7.00 -10.85 -13.06
CA ILE A 299 7.25 -9.94 -14.18
C ILE A 299 7.99 -8.67 -13.73
N SER A 300 7.84 -8.29 -12.45
CA SER A 300 8.45 -7.10 -11.88
C SER A 300 9.82 -7.40 -11.26
N SER A 301 10.87 -6.77 -11.79
CA SER A 301 12.21 -6.85 -11.19
C SER A 301 12.25 -6.36 -9.74
N SER A 302 11.49 -5.32 -9.39
CA SER A 302 11.43 -4.83 -8.01
C SER A 302 10.77 -5.82 -7.04
N MET A 303 9.81 -6.62 -7.53
CA MET A 303 9.23 -7.73 -6.76
C MET A 303 10.25 -8.85 -6.57
N VAL A 304 11.02 -9.18 -7.61
CA VAL A 304 12.11 -10.17 -7.55
C VAL A 304 13.18 -9.77 -6.54
N ASP A 305 13.60 -8.50 -6.55
CA ASP A 305 14.56 -7.97 -5.57
C ASP A 305 14.00 -8.10 -4.15
N LYS A 306 12.74 -7.70 -3.94
CA LYS A 306 12.10 -7.82 -2.62
C LYS A 306 11.92 -9.28 -2.20
N TYR A 307 11.57 -10.17 -3.11
CA TYR A 307 11.49 -11.61 -2.85
C TYR A 307 12.84 -12.14 -2.33
N ASN A 308 13.92 -11.81 -3.04
CA ASN A 308 15.26 -12.31 -2.73
C ASN A 308 15.78 -11.73 -1.41
N GLU A 309 15.50 -10.45 -1.13
CA GLU A 309 15.77 -9.83 0.18
C GLU A 309 15.02 -10.57 1.31
N MET A 310 13.72 -10.79 1.15
CA MET A 310 12.90 -11.47 2.16
C MET A 310 13.28 -12.95 2.33
N ALA A 311 13.76 -13.62 1.28
CA ALA A 311 14.30 -14.97 1.36
C ALA A 311 15.57 -15.02 2.23
N GLN A 312 16.49 -14.08 2.02
CA GLN A 312 17.72 -13.96 2.81
C GLN A 312 17.42 -13.63 4.27
N GLN A 313 16.50 -12.69 4.54
CA GLN A 313 16.04 -12.36 5.90
C GLN A 313 15.41 -13.56 6.62
N ALA A 314 14.78 -14.47 5.88
CA ALA A 314 14.24 -15.74 6.40
C ALA A 314 15.28 -16.86 6.51
N GLY A 315 16.56 -16.59 6.21
CA GLY A 315 17.66 -17.57 6.30
C GLY A 315 17.80 -18.49 5.09
N TYR A 316 17.14 -18.18 3.96
CA TYR A 316 17.25 -18.96 2.73
C TYR A 316 18.22 -18.34 1.74
N MET A 317 19.22 -19.10 1.33
CA MET A 317 20.19 -18.72 0.29
C MET A 317 19.73 -19.16 -1.09
N ALA A 318 20.32 -18.57 -2.14
CA ALA A 318 19.93 -18.77 -3.55
C ALA A 318 19.74 -20.25 -3.99
N PRO A 319 20.63 -21.22 -3.60
CA PRO A 319 20.41 -22.61 -3.97
C PRO A 319 19.06 -23.17 -3.49
N LYS A 320 18.62 -22.73 -2.30
CA LYS A 320 17.37 -23.13 -1.65
C LYS A 320 16.17 -22.32 -2.16
N MET A 321 16.29 -20.99 -2.24
CA MET A 321 15.18 -20.09 -2.59
C MET A 321 15.71 -18.88 -3.37
N LEU A 322 15.20 -18.70 -4.58
CA LEU A 322 15.58 -17.60 -5.48
C LEU A 322 14.40 -17.25 -6.39
N ALA A 323 14.16 -15.98 -6.65
CA ALA A 323 13.28 -15.52 -7.72
C ALA A 323 14.06 -14.91 -8.87
N VAL A 324 13.47 -14.99 -10.05
CA VAL A 324 13.95 -14.36 -11.27
C VAL A 324 12.84 -13.57 -11.96
N GLN A 325 13.23 -12.59 -12.77
CA GLN A 325 12.27 -11.85 -13.57
C GLN A 325 11.80 -12.69 -14.75
N GLY A 326 10.51 -12.67 -15.08
CA GLY A 326 10.03 -13.19 -16.36
C GLY A 326 8.53 -13.37 -16.45
N ASP A 327 8.07 -13.66 -17.67
CA ASP A 327 6.67 -13.94 -17.98
C ASP A 327 6.57 -15.24 -18.79
N LEU A 328 5.69 -16.15 -18.36
CA LEU A 328 5.42 -17.40 -19.08
C LEU A 328 4.36 -17.23 -20.18
N ILE A 329 3.62 -16.12 -20.19
CA ILE A 329 2.60 -15.80 -21.20
C ILE A 329 3.23 -15.09 -22.39
N ASP A 330 3.99 -14.02 -22.15
CA ASP A 330 4.77 -13.32 -23.16
C ASP A 330 6.28 -13.30 -22.82
N PRO A 331 7.01 -14.40 -23.08
CA PRO A 331 8.46 -14.47 -22.86
C PRO A 331 9.28 -13.46 -23.67
N LYS A 332 8.70 -12.82 -24.70
CA LYS A 332 9.40 -11.81 -25.51
C LYS A 332 9.40 -10.45 -24.81
N SER A 333 8.37 -10.16 -24.01
CA SER A 333 8.27 -8.90 -23.25
C SER A 333 9.32 -8.82 -22.13
N THR A 334 9.67 -9.96 -21.53
CA THR A 334 10.69 -10.11 -20.49
C THR A 334 11.60 -11.30 -20.81
N PRO A 335 12.60 -11.11 -21.69
CA PRO A 335 13.50 -12.19 -22.08
C PRO A 335 14.34 -12.72 -20.92
N SER A 336 14.05 -13.95 -20.49
CA SER A 336 14.74 -14.61 -19.38
C SER A 336 15.19 -16.01 -19.77
N PRO A 337 16.42 -16.17 -20.34
CA PRO A 337 16.90 -17.44 -20.88
C PRO A 337 16.93 -18.58 -19.86
N GLU A 338 17.15 -18.26 -18.59
CA GLU A 338 17.12 -19.21 -17.47
C GLU A 338 15.79 -19.96 -17.32
N LEU A 339 14.66 -19.37 -17.75
CA LEU A 339 13.35 -20.03 -17.72
C LEU A 339 13.25 -21.24 -18.67
N ASN A 340 14.21 -21.38 -19.60
CA ASN A 340 14.33 -22.55 -20.47
C ASN A 340 15.25 -23.65 -19.91
N SER A 341 15.88 -23.40 -18.75
CA SER A 341 16.77 -24.38 -18.12
C SER A 341 15.97 -25.46 -17.37
N ALA A 342 16.63 -26.58 -17.08
CA ALA A 342 16.07 -27.67 -16.26
C ALA A 342 15.78 -27.23 -14.80
N GLU A 343 16.25 -26.06 -14.37
CA GLU A 343 15.93 -25.49 -13.07
C GLU A 343 14.47 -25.04 -13.00
N PHE A 344 13.93 -24.56 -14.11
CA PHE A 344 12.56 -24.05 -14.26
C PHE A 344 11.63 -25.06 -14.95
N SER A 345 11.89 -26.36 -14.79
CA SER A 345 11.03 -27.45 -15.24
C SER A 345 10.84 -28.53 -14.18
N ASP A 346 9.86 -29.40 -14.42
CA ASP A 346 9.59 -30.60 -13.64
C ASP A 346 9.28 -30.34 -12.16
N PHE A 347 8.50 -29.29 -11.90
CA PHE A 347 8.11 -28.90 -10.55
C PHE A 347 7.17 -29.92 -9.90
N ASP A 348 7.43 -30.23 -8.63
CA ASP A 348 6.56 -31.03 -7.78
C ASP A 348 5.29 -30.28 -7.41
N VAL A 349 5.46 -29.00 -7.08
CA VAL A 349 4.37 -28.09 -6.76
C VAL A 349 4.59 -26.78 -7.51
N ILE A 350 3.52 -26.25 -8.06
CA ILE A 350 3.45 -24.87 -8.52
C ILE A 350 2.37 -24.18 -7.70
N VAL A 351 2.66 -23.00 -7.18
CA VAL A 351 1.69 -22.13 -6.52
C VAL A 351 1.57 -20.82 -7.28
N MET A 352 0.34 -20.33 -7.43
CA MET A 352 0.04 -18.96 -7.84
C MET A 352 -0.88 -18.38 -6.78
N CYS A 353 -0.38 -17.39 -6.04
CA CYS A 353 -1.05 -16.86 -4.87
C CYS A 353 -1.34 -15.37 -5.06
N MET A 354 -2.61 -14.97 -4.94
CA MET A 354 -3.03 -13.58 -5.06
C MET A 354 -2.64 -12.91 -6.39
N ALA A 355 -2.67 -13.68 -7.48
CA ALA A 355 -2.24 -13.20 -8.78
C ALA A 355 -3.14 -13.62 -9.95
N LEU A 356 -4.01 -14.64 -9.78
CA LEU A 356 -4.82 -15.13 -10.89
C LEU A 356 -5.80 -14.06 -11.37
N HIS A 357 -6.29 -13.22 -10.46
CA HIS A 357 -7.14 -12.07 -10.79
C HIS A 357 -6.44 -10.95 -11.57
N HIS A 358 -5.12 -10.96 -11.71
CA HIS A 358 -4.36 -10.02 -12.55
C HIS A 358 -4.16 -10.54 -13.99
N ILE A 359 -4.50 -11.80 -14.25
CA ILE A 359 -4.25 -12.46 -15.54
C ILE A 359 -5.42 -12.22 -16.49
N GLU A 360 -5.13 -11.88 -17.74
CA GLU A 360 -6.16 -11.72 -18.78
C GLU A 360 -6.64 -13.09 -19.29
N ASP A 361 -5.73 -13.90 -19.84
CA ASP A 361 -6.02 -15.26 -20.30
C ASP A 361 -5.74 -16.31 -19.21
N HIS A 362 -6.72 -16.48 -18.34
CA HIS A 362 -6.68 -17.46 -17.24
C HIS A 362 -6.48 -18.91 -17.74
N ASP A 363 -7.14 -19.30 -18.83
CA ASP A 363 -7.06 -20.68 -19.35
C ASP A 363 -5.64 -20.97 -19.87
N ASN A 364 -5.06 -20.05 -20.64
CA ASN A 364 -3.68 -20.19 -21.12
C ASN A 364 -2.68 -20.18 -19.96
N MET A 365 -2.88 -19.34 -18.94
CA MET A 365 -2.00 -19.32 -17.78
C MET A 365 -1.96 -20.66 -17.03
N ILE A 366 -3.13 -21.22 -16.69
CA ILE A 366 -3.20 -22.53 -16.03
C ILE A 366 -2.57 -23.62 -16.92
N LEU A 367 -2.74 -23.53 -18.24
CA LEU A 367 -2.09 -24.43 -19.21
C LEU A 367 -0.56 -24.28 -19.24
N GLN A 368 0.00 -23.06 -19.23
CA GLN A 368 1.45 -22.86 -19.21
C GLN A 368 2.08 -23.39 -17.91
N LEU A 369 1.42 -23.16 -16.77
CA LEU A 369 1.87 -23.71 -15.49
C LEU A 369 1.79 -25.24 -15.49
N SER A 370 0.72 -25.85 -16.03
CA SER A 370 0.61 -27.31 -16.09
C SER A 370 1.72 -27.96 -16.94
N LYS A 371 2.24 -27.26 -17.96
CA LYS A 371 3.40 -27.72 -18.74
C LYS A 371 4.69 -27.76 -17.92
N ARG A 372 4.84 -26.90 -16.91
CA ARG A 372 6.02 -26.83 -16.03
C ARG A 372 6.00 -27.86 -14.90
N LEU A 373 4.85 -28.46 -14.60
CA LEU A 373 4.75 -29.58 -13.67
C LEU A 373 5.39 -30.85 -14.25
N ARG A 374 5.99 -31.66 -13.39
CA ARG A 374 6.28 -33.07 -13.71
C ARG A 374 5.01 -33.92 -13.71
N GLN A 375 5.12 -35.17 -14.19
CA GLN A 375 4.10 -36.19 -13.96
C GLN A 375 3.78 -36.33 -12.46
N GLY A 376 2.49 -36.25 -12.12
CA GLY A 376 2.02 -36.33 -10.74
C GLY A 376 2.26 -35.09 -9.88
N GLY A 377 2.84 -34.02 -10.43
CA GLY A 377 3.00 -32.73 -9.75
C GLY A 377 1.67 -32.00 -9.57
N ILE A 378 1.63 -30.99 -8.69
CA ILE A 378 0.39 -30.35 -8.23
C ILE A 378 0.45 -28.84 -8.49
N LEU A 379 -0.56 -28.30 -9.18
CA LEU A 379 -0.79 -26.86 -9.26
C LEU A 379 -1.75 -26.46 -8.13
N VAL A 380 -1.41 -25.38 -7.43
CA VAL A 380 -2.20 -24.76 -6.37
C VAL A 380 -2.49 -23.31 -6.75
N THR A 381 -3.74 -22.89 -6.65
CA THR A 381 -4.12 -21.47 -6.74
C THR A 381 -4.76 -21.01 -5.44
N VAL A 382 -4.40 -19.80 -5.00
CA VAL A 382 -4.98 -19.13 -3.84
C VAL A 382 -5.42 -17.75 -4.28
N ASP A 383 -6.73 -17.47 -4.24
CA ASP A 383 -7.27 -16.18 -4.68
C ASP A 383 -8.65 -15.92 -4.04
N TRP A 384 -9.31 -14.83 -4.42
CA TRP A 384 -10.63 -14.45 -3.90
C TRP A 384 -11.75 -15.34 -4.44
N VAL A 385 -12.69 -15.71 -3.57
CA VAL A 385 -13.97 -16.31 -3.96
C VAL A 385 -14.89 -15.22 -4.51
N ALA A 386 -15.61 -15.51 -5.60
CA ALA A 386 -16.56 -14.59 -6.19
C ALA A 386 -17.64 -14.18 -5.17
N GLU A 387 -18.05 -12.91 -5.20
CA GLU A 387 -19.07 -12.34 -4.31
C GLU A 387 -20.38 -13.16 -4.32
N SER A 388 -20.77 -13.69 -5.49
CA SER A 388 -21.95 -14.54 -5.66
C SER A 388 -21.92 -15.85 -4.87
N GLU A 389 -20.76 -16.27 -4.39
CA GLU A 389 -20.59 -17.49 -3.58
C GLU A 389 -20.21 -17.17 -2.13
N SER A 390 -19.39 -16.14 -1.90
CA SER A 390 -18.85 -15.82 -0.57
C SER A 390 -19.81 -15.07 0.35
N ASN A 391 -20.85 -14.43 -0.20
CA ASN A 391 -21.71 -13.46 0.51
C ASN A 391 -20.92 -12.33 1.19
N CYS A 392 -19.74 -12.02 0.65
CA CYS A 392 -18.91 -10.89 1.06
C CYS A 392 -19.35 -9.64 0.29
N PHE A 393 -20.40 -8.98 0.78
CA PHE A 393 -20.98 -7.81 0.13
C PHE A 393 -20.02 -6.63 0.14
N ARG A 394 -19.80 -6.06 -1.05
CA ARG A 394 -18.95 -4.88 -1.20
C ARG A 394 -19.76 -3.62 -0.90
N THR A 395 -19.28 -2.79 0.02
CA THR A 395 -20.00 -1.59 0.44
C THR A 395 -19.93 -0.43 -0.55
N ASN A 396 -19.13 -0.52 -1.62
CA ASN A 396 -19.00 0.56 -2.62
C ASN A 396 -18.60 -0.01 -4.00
N THR A 397 -19.56 -0.14 -4.92
CA THR A 397 -19.35 -0.74 -6.26
C THR A 397 -18.77 0.23 -7.29
N ASP A 398 -18.92 1.55 -7.07
CA ASP A 398 -18.66 2.54 -8.13
C ASP A 398 -17.26 3.17 -8.06
N GLN A 399 -16.63 3.29 -6.88
CA GLN A 399 -15.27 3.84 -6.73
C GLN A 399 -14.15 2.80 -6.94
N LEU A 400 -14.47 1.50 -6.84
CA LEU A 400 -13.50 0.42 -7.01
C LEU A 400 -13.30 -0.03 -8.45
N LYS A 401 -14.18 0.40 -9.36
CA LYS A 401 -13.97 0.26 -10.79
C LYS A 401 -12.79 1.08 -11.30
N ASP A 402 -12.19 1.97 -10.50
CA ASP A 402 -11.01 2.73 -10.91
C ASP A 402 -9.73 2.28 -10.18
N MET A 403 -9.81 1.84 -8.92
CA MET A 403 -8.62 1.34 -8.19
C MET A 403 -8.27 -0.12 -8.51
N ALA A 404 -9.27 -0.97 -8.73
CA ALA A 404 -9.05 -2.38 -9.06
C ALA A 404 -9.01 -2.63 -10.57
N SER A 405 -9.56 -1.75 -11.41
CA SER A 405 -9.57 -1.95 -12.88
C SER A 405 -8.22 -1.77 -13.54
N HIS A 406 -7.29 -1.05 -12.90
CA HIS A 406 -5.97 -0.85 -13.47
C HIS A 406 -5.08 -2.10 -13.28
N THR A 407 -5.24 -2.90 -12.22
CA THR A 407 -4.39 -4.08 -12.01
C THR A 407 -5.12 -5.42 -12.03
N ALA A 408 -6.41 -5.49 -11.68
CA ALA A 408 -7.18 -6.73 -11.64
C ALA A 408 -8.15 -6.83 -12.83
N THR A 409 -8.07 -7.93 -13.57
CA THR A 409 -8.98 -8.26 -14.68
C THR A 409 -10.34 -8.75 -14.18
N ARG A 410 -10.41 -9.22 -12.92
CA ARG A 410 -11.66 -9.67 -12.28
C ARG A 410 -11.60 -9.63 -10.76
N MET A 411 -12.77 -9.59 -10.13
CA MET A 411 -12.91 -9.61 -8.67
C MET A 411 -13.46 -10.97 -8.21
N GLY A 412 -12.53 -11.91 -7.99
CA GLY A 412 -12.81 -13.23 -7.44
C GLY A 412 -13.31 -14.28 -8.43
N PHE A 413 -13.30 -15.53 -8.00
CA PHE A 413 -13.56 -16.71 -8.80
C PHE A 413 -14.65 -17.61 -8.22
N LYS A 414 -15.52 -18.10 -9.10
CA LYS A 414 -16.43 -19.20 -8.79
C LYS A 414 -15.65 -20.51 -8.84
N GLU A 415 -15.99 -21.46 -7.97
CA GLU A 415 -15.36 -22.79 -7.97
C GLU A 415 -15.43 -23.42 -9.37
N SER A 416 -16.59 -23.33 -10.03
CA SER A 416 -16.83 -23.91 -11.36
C SER A 416 -15.93 -23.34 -12.44
N ASP A 417 -15.52 -22.07 -12.33
CA ASP A 417 -14.64 -21.43 -13.31
C ASP A 417 -13.22 -21.94 -13.16
N VAL A 418 -12.70 -21.98 -11.93
CA VAL A 418 -11.33 -22.46 -11.67
C VAL A 418 -11.24 -23.95 -11.99
N ARG A 419 -12.26 -24.74 -11.62
CA ARG A 419 -12.32 -26.15 -11.99
C ARG A 419 -12.23 -26.36 -13.50
N ARG A 420 -13.00 -25.59 -14.28
CA ARG A 420 -12.97 -25.66 -15.75
C ARG A 420 -11.59 -25.33 -16.31
N MET A 421 -10.92 -24.30 -15.79
CA MET A 421 -9.55 -23.94 -16.21
C MET A 421 -8.57 -25.09 -15.96
N PHE A 422 -8.65 -25.73 -14.78
CA PHE A 422 -7.79 -26.85 -14.41
C PHE A 422 -8.06 -28.08 -15.29
N GLU A 423 -9.32 -28.42 -15.53
CA GLU A 423 -9.73 -29.53 -16.40
C GLU A 423 -9.26 -29.32 -17.85
N ARG A 424 -9.39 -28.10 -18.38
CA ARG A 424 -8.91 -27.74 -19.73
C ARG A 424 -7.38 -27.80 -19.85
N ALA A 425 -6.66 -27.51 -18.77
CA ALA A 425 -5.22 -27.67 -18.70
C ALA A 425 -4.77 -29.14 -18.51
N GLY A 426 -5.71 -30.08 -18.47
CA GLY A 426 -5.46 -31.52 -18.34
C GLY A 426 -5.23 -32.00 -16.91
N LEU A 427 -5.41 -31.13 -15.90
CA LEU A 427 -5.22 -31.49 -14.50
C LEU A 427 -6.38 -32.38 -14.00
N LYS A 428 -6.05 -33.32 -13.11
CA LYS A 428 -6.95 -34.28 -12.46
C LYS A 428 -6.91 -34.10 -10.94
N ASP A 429 -7.59 -34.98 -10.20
CA ASP A 429 -7.65 -34.95 -8.73
C ASP A 429 -8.03 -33.57 -8.15
N TRP A 430 -9.03 -32.93 -8.78
CA TRP A 430 -9.53 -31.60 -8.40
C TRP A 430 -9.95 -31.55 -6.93
N SER A 431 -9.56 -30.48 -6.25
CA SER A 431 -10.07 -30.16 -4.92
C SER A 431 -10.09 -28.66 -4.70
N TRP A 432 -11.15 -28.18 -4.05
CA TRP A 432 -11.37 -26.79 -3.70
C TRP A 432 -11.76 -26.70 -2.22
N LYS A 433 -11.34 -25.63 -1.56
CA LYS A 433 -11.84 -25.26 -0.24
C LYS A 433 -11.69 -23.76 -0.01
N TRP A 434 -12.43 -23.27 0.96
CA TRP A 434 -12.25 -21.90 1.46
C TRP A 434 -11.19 -21.88 2.56
N ALA A 435 -10.51 -20.74 2.69
CA ALA A 435 -9.71 -20.45 3.88
C ALA A 435 -10.62 -20.45 5.12
N LEU A 436 -10.06 -20.85 6.27
CA LEU A 436 -10.79 -21.04 7.52
C LEU A 436 -11.45 -19.73 8.01
N THR A 437 -10.76 -18.61 7.80
CA THR A 437 -11.22 -17.29 8.19
C THR A 437 -11.40 -16.39 6.98
N ARG A 438 -12.29 -15.40 7.08
CA ARG A 438 -12.37 -14.30 6.12
C ARG A 438 -11.19 -13.35 6.31
N SER A 439 -10.80 -12.71 5.23
CA SER A 439 -9.77 -11.68 5.19
C SER A 439 -10.40 -10.31 5.42
N LEU A 440 -9.81 -9.54 6.35
CA LEU A 440 -10.25 -8.18 6.63
C LEU A 440 -9.57 -7.21 5.66
N VAL A 441 -10.25 -6.87 4.57
CA VAL A 441 -9.81 -5.83 3.63
C VAL A 441 -10.48 -4.51 4.03
N PRO A 442 -9.82 -3.35 3.91
CA PRO A 442 -10.43 -2.05 4.19
C PRO A 442 -11.77 -1.89 3.47
N ARG A 443 -12.75 -1.26 4.14
CA ARG A 443 -14.11 -1.11 3.60
C ARG A 443 -14.14 -0.31 2.30
N GLU A 444 -13.17 0.60 2.16
CA GLU A 444 -12.95 1.45 1.00
C GLU A 444 -12.46 0.65 -0.22
N ILE A 445 -11.92 -0.55 -0.02
CA ILE A 445 -11.39 -1.43 -1.07
C ILE A 445 -12.32 -2.63 -1.33
N GLY A 446 -12.92 -3.20 -0.29
CA GLY A 446 -13.77 -4.37 -0.50
C GLY A 446 -14.45 -4.93 0.73
N GLY A 447 -14.11 -4.45 1.94
CA GLY A 447 -14.64 -5.02 3.17
C GLY A 447 -14.18 -6.47 3.38
N GLU A 448 -14.91 -7.26 4.16
CA GLU A 448 -14.53 -8.67 4.33
C GLU A 448 -14.48 -9.40 2.98
N GLN A 449 -13.44 -10.20 2.76
CA GLN A 449 -13.27 -11.02 1.56
C GLN A 449 -13.00 -12.48 1.94
N GLN A 450 -13.33 -13.42 1.06
CA GLN A 450 -13.12 -14.85 1.30
C GLN A 450 -12.05 -15.39 0.34
N LEU A 451 -11.00 -16.01 0.88
CA LEU A 451 -10.01 -16.73 0.08
C LEU A 451 -10.48 -18.16 -0.23
N PHE A 452 -10.08 -18.67 -1.38
CA PHE A 452 -10.07 -20.11 -1.68
C PHE A 452 -8.66 -20.65 -1.82
N LEU A 453 -8.54 -21.97 -1.65
CA LEU A 453 -7.42 -22.78 -2.11
C LEU A 453 -7.97 -23.81 -3.08
N ALA A 454 -7.37 -23.91 -4.26
CA ALA A 454 -7.69 -24.92 -5.25
C ALA A 454 -6.44 -25.71 -5.61
N ARG A 455 -6.60 -27.00 -5.93
CA ARG A 455 -5.51 -27.80 -6.48
C ARG A 455 -5.96 -28.75 -7.57
N GLY A 456 -5.01 -29.10 -8.43
CA GLY A 456 -5.13 -30.18 -9.40
C GLY A 456 -3.78 -30.76 -9.72
N ARG A 457 -3.79 -32.03 -10.12
CA ARG A 457 -2.61 -32.85 -10.32
C ARG A 457 -2.40 -33.09 -11.82
N LYS A 458 -1.16 -32.96 -12.27
CA LYS A 458 -0.78 -33.44 -13.60
C LYS A 458 -0.89 -34.96 -13.61
N PRO A 459 -1.78 -35.56 -14.43
CA PRO A 459 -1.96 -37.00 -14.50
C PRO A 459 -0.63 -37.67 -14.77
#